data_AF-A0A7Y5SL77-F1
#
_entry.id   AF-A0A7Y5SL77-F1
#
_cell.length_a   1.000
_cell.length_b   1.000
_cell.length_c   1.000
_cell.angle_alpha   90.00
_cell.angle_beta   90.00
_cell.angle_gamma   90.00
#
_symmetry.space_group_name_H-M   'P 1'
#
loop_
_entity.id
_entity.type
_entity.pdbx_description
1 polymer ?
#
loop_
_entity_poly.entity_id
_entity_poly.type
_entity_poly.pdbx_seq_one_letter_code
_entity_poly.pdbx_strand_id
1 'polypeptide(L)'
;MHRRTLIVLVLTGALAATAAAAPGAAKRHGHRLAETPLGRLISGNIGRMLVLRSELNLTDEQRSKIREVLVSHKQEIAKRAKAVWEKRNALREEVLASGTDEPKIRSLAGELTQAVADAAVLASKLRDEIAPVLSDEQRELVKKHLAECDGAVAKFFEKAVQE
;
A
#
# COMPACT_ATOMS: atom_id res chain seq x y z
N MET A 1 -14.41 -13.28 -8.78
CA MET A 1 -13.00 -13.24 -9.22
C MET A 1 -12.32 -12.07 -8.51
N HIS A 2 -11.01 -12.17 -8.24
CA HIS A 2 -10.11 -11.21 -7.54
C HIS A 2 -9.74 -11.58 -6.08
N ARG A 3 -8.62 -12.33 -5.97
CA ARG A 3 -7.93 -12.81 -4.75
C ARG A 3 -6.41 -12.49 -4.86
N ARG A 4 -6.00 -11.21 -4.94
CA ARG A 4 -4.62 -10.86 -5.39
C ARG A 4 -3.97 -9.63 -4.73
N THR A 5 -3.73 -9.60 -3.41
CA THR A 5 -3.21 -8.33 -2.82
C THR A 5 -2.42 -8.44 -1.50
N LEU A 6 -1.30 -9.19 -1.42
CA LEU A 6 -0.42 -9.13 -0.23
C LEU A 6 0.91 -8.38 -0.39
N ILE A 7 1.38 -8.12 -1.62
CA ILE A 7 2.57 -7.30 -1.87
C ILE A 7 2.19 -5.89 -2.37
N VAL A 8 0.90 -5.67 -2.62
CA VAL A 8 0.36 -4.48 -3.28
C VAL A 8 0.04 -3.34 -2.31
N LEU A 9 -0.26 -3.61 -1.03
CA LEU A 9 -0.72 -2.59 -0.08
C LEU A 9 0.33 -1.51 0.24
N VAL A 10 1.61 -1.78 0.02
CA VAL A 10 2.69 -0.77 0.17
C VAL A 10 2.84 0.11 -1.09
N LEU A 11 2.40 -0.37 -2.26
CA LEU A 11 2.60 0.31 -3.55
C LEU A 11 1.34 0.95 -4.13
N THR A 12 0.14 0.49 -3.77
CA THR A 12 -1.15 1.11 -4.17
C THR A 12 -1.79 1.96 -3.08
N GLY A 13 -1.10 2.23 -1.96
CA GLY A 13 -1.49 3.22 -0.96
C GLY A 13 -1.31 4.66 -1.44
N ALA A 14 -1.80 4.99 -2.64
CA ALA A 14 -1.85 6.33 -3.18
C ALA A 14 -3.28 6.89 -3.00
N LEU A 15 -3.71 7.05 -1.75
CA LEU A 15 -4.73 8.03 -1.43
C LEU A 15 -4.08 9.14 -0.62
N ALA A 16 -4.14 10.34 -1.19
CA ALA A 16 -3.60 11.57 -0.65
C ALA A 16 -4.10 11.83 0.78
N ALA A 17 -3.16 11.91 1.72
CA ALA A 17 -3.33 12.66 2.94
C ALA A 17 -2.45 13.92 2.84
N THR A 18 -2.90 14.90 2.06
CA THR A 18 -2.36 16.26 2.09
C THR A 18 -3.14 17.05 3.13
N ALA A 19 -2.76 16.93 4.40
CA ALA A 19 -3.08 17.93 5.40
C ALA A 19 -1.94 18.06 6.41
N ALA A 20 -1.49 19.30 6.60
CA ALA A 20 -0.53 19.81 7.60
C ALA A 20 0.97 19.75 7.26
N ALA A 21 1.43 20.73 6.48
CA ALA A 21 2.79 21.24 6.57
C ALA A 21 2.76 22.72 6.94
N ALA A 22 2.77 23.01 8.26
CA ALA A 22 3.19 24.29 8.81
C ALA A 22 4.45 24.04 9.66
N PRO A 23 5.58 24.76 9.46
CA PRO A 23 6.80 24.52 10.23
C PRO A 23 6.61 24.97 11.68
N GLY A 24 6.71 24.03 12.63
CA GLY A 24 6.58 24.29 14.08
C GLY A 24 5.75 23.24 14.84
N ALA A 25 4.98 22.40 14.14
CA ALA A 25 4.03 21.46 14.72
C ALA A 25 4.59 20.05 15.05
N ALA A 26 5.86 19.79 14.76
CA ALA A 26 6.41 18.43 14.64
C ALA A 26 6.54 17.63 15.95
N LYS A 27 6.35 18.23 17.14
CA LYS A 27 6.39 17.50 18.42
C LYS A 27 5.03 17.30 19.12
N ARG A 28 3.91 17.79 18.56
CA ARG A 28 2.57 17.70 19.20
C ARG A 28 1.44 17.10 18.34
N HIS A 29 1.70 16.65 17.11
CA HIS A 29 0.63 16.33 16.14
C HIS A 29 0.44 14.84 15.77
N GLY A 30 1.27 13.92 16.27
CA GLY A 30 1.11 12.49 15.95
C GLY A 30 -0.22 11.88 16.38
N HIS A 31 -0.76 12.31 17.52
CA HIS A 31 -2.04 11.82 18.04
C HIS A 31 -3.27 12.34 17.25
N ARG A 32 -3.23 13.59 16.76
CA ARG A 32 -4.42 14.22 16.14
C ARG A 32 -4.78 13.64 14.78
N LEU A 33 -3.80 13.20 13.98
CA LEU A 33 -4.09 12.57 12.68
C LEU A 33 -4.69 11.18 12.86
N ALA A 34 -4.19 10.37 13.81
CA ALA A 34 -4.70 9.04 14.12
C ALA A 34 -6.16 9.07 14.62
N GLU A 35 -6.61 10.19 15.17
CA GLU A 35 -7.98 10.37 15.67
C GLU A 35 -9.00 10.69 14.58
N THR A 36 -8.58 11.09 13.38
CA THR A 36 -9.47 11.33 12.23
C THR A 36 -10.04 10.01 11.67
N PRO A 37 -11.24 10.00 11.06
CA PRO A 37 -11.79 8.79 10.43
C PRO A 37 -10.82 8.10 9.45
N LEU A 38 -10.15 8.89 8.60
CA LEU A 38 -9.14 8.38 7.66
C LEU A 38 -7.88 7.88 8.39
N GLY A 39 -7.41 8.59 9.42
CA GLY A 39 -6.27 8.15 10.22
C GLY A 39 -6.53 6.88 11.02
N ARG A 40 -7.76 6.67 11.51
CA ARG A 40 -8.18 5.41 12.14
C ARG A 40 -8.22 4.26 11.14
N LEU A 41 -8.66 4.52 9.90
CA LEU A 41 -8.64 3.52 8.83
C LEU A 41 -7.20 3.06 8.52
N ILE A 42 -6.30 4.02 8.33
CA ILE A 42 -4.88 3.75 8.01
C ILE A 42 -4.21 3.00 9.18
N SER A 43 -4.30 3.54 10.39
CA SER A 43 -3.68 2.92 11.57
C SER A 43 -4.29 1.54 11.88
N GLY A 44 -5.60 1.38 11.70
CA GLY A 44 -6.28 0.10 11.85
C GLY A 44 -5.82 -0.95 10.83
N ASN A 45 -5.60 -0.57 9.57
CA ASN A 45 -5.04 -1.48 8.56
C ASN A 45 -3.58 -1.85 8.84
N ILE A 46 -2.77 -0.93 9.34
CA ILE A 46 -1.40 -1.23 9.80
C ILE A 46 -1.44 -2.22 10.98
N GLY A 47 -2.33 -1.99 11.95
CA GLY A 47 -2.53 -2.90 13.07
C GLY A 47 -2.92 -4.31 12.62
N ARG A 48 -3.91 -4.44 11.72
CA ARG A 48 -4.29 -5.73 11.11
C ARG A 48 -3.12 -6.43 10.42
N MET A 49 -2.25 -5.69 9.73
CA MET A 49 -1.08 -6.27 9.08
C MET A 49 -0.05 -6.81 10.08
N LEU A 50 0.18 -6.10 11.20
CA LEU A 50 1.05 -6.58 12.27
C LEU A 50 0.50 -7.84 12.94
N VAL A 51 -0.83 -7.91 13.13
CA VAL A 51 -1.52 -9.10 13.64
C VAL A 51 -1.34 -10.27 12.67
N LEU A 52 -1.60 -10.08 11.37
CA LEU A 52 -1.37 -11.11 10.35
C LEU A 52 0.07 -11.63 10.39
N ARG A 53 1.06 -10.74 10.53
CA ARG A 53 2.47 -11.13 10.63
C ARG A 53 2.73 -12.03 11.84
N SER A 54 2.08 -11.77 12.97
CA SER A 54 2.19 -12.65 14.16
C SER A 54 1.43 -13.97 13.99
N GLU A 55 0.24 -13.94 13.42
CA GLU A 55 -0.63 -15.13 13.32
C GLU A 55 -0.21 -16.09 12.20
N LEU A 56 0.44 -15.58 11.15
CA LEU A 56 0.96 -16.40 10.05
C LEU A 56 1.94 -17.48 10.52
N ASN A 57 2.62 -17.26 11.65
CA ASN A 57 3.49 -18.24 12.30
C ASN A 57 4.40 -18.98 11.30
N LEU A 58 5.05 -18.22 10.41
CA LEU A 58 5.94 -18.79 9.38
C LEU A 58 7.10 -19.52 10.04
N THR A 59 7.34 -20.77 9.63
CA THR A 59 8.54 -21.52 10.04
C THR A 59 9.81 -20.88 9.48
N ASP A 60 10.97 -21.22 10.03
CA ASP A 60 12.24 -20.69 9.55
C ASP A 60 12.52 -21.10 8.10
N GLU A 61 12.13 -22.31 7.71
CA GLU A 61 12.23 -22.80 6.33
C GLU A 61 11.34 -21.99 5.38
N GLN A 62 10.09 -21.69 5.78
CA GLN A 62 9.19 -20.85 5.00
C GLN A 62 9.75 -19.43 4.85
N ARG A 63 10.30 -18.86 5.92
CA ARG A 63 10.94 -17.54 5.89
C ARG A 63 12.14 -17.51 4.96
N SER A 64 12.98 -18.56 4.96
CA SER A 64 14.12 -18.67 4.04
C SER A 64 13.66 -18.69 2.59
N LYS A 65 12.70 -19.56 2.24
CA LYS A 65 12.16 -19.68 0.88
C LYS A 65 11.53 -18.38 0.39
N ILE A 66 10.74 -17.71 1.23
CA ILE A 66 10.17 -16.40 0.89
C ILE A 66 11.28 -15.38 0.65
N ARG A 67 12.32 -15.36 1.50
CA ARG A 67 13.46 -14.47 1.34
C ARG A 67 14.20 -14.73 0.04
N GLU A 68 14.42 -15.98 -0.34
CA GLU A 68 15.07 -16.37 -1.60
C GLU A 68 14.31 -15.82 -2.81
N VAL A 69 12.98 -15.98 -2.84
CA VAL A 69 12.12 -15.37 -3.87
C VAL A 69 12.26 -13.84 -3.88
N LEU A 70 12.22 -13.17 -2.72
CA LEU A 70 12.36 -11.71 -2.70
C LEU A 70 13.76 -11.24 -3.13
N VAL A 71 14.81 -12.01 -2.82
CA VAL A 71 16.18 -11.70 -3.20
C VAL A 71 16.40 -11.90 -4.70
N SER A 72 15.85 -12.97 -5.30
CA SER A 72 15.97 -13.21 -6.75
C SER A 72 15.32 -12.09 -7.57
N HIS A 73 14.28 -11.45 -7.04
CA HIS A 73 13.58 -10.33 -7.68
C HIS A 73 13.98 -8.95 -7.14
N LYS A 74 15.00 -8.84 -6.27
CA LYS A 74 15.38 -7.60 -5.58
C LYS A 74 15.55 -6.40 -6.52
N GLN A 75 16.24 -6.61 -7.64
CA GLN A 75 16.50 -5.54 -8.60
C GLN A 75 15.21 -5.07 -9.29
N GLU A 76 14.32 -5.98 -9.66
CA GLU A 76 13.04 -5.62 -10.28
C GLU A 76 12.15 -4.89 -9.27
N ILE A 77 12.07 -5.39 -8.03
CA ILE A 77 11.34 -4.74 -6.93
C ILE A 77 11.87 -3.31 -6.73
N ALA A 78 13.18 -3.13 -6.61
CA ALA A 78 13.79 -1.82 -6.42
C ALA A 78 13.50 -0.87 -7.59
N LYS A 79 13.57 -1.38 -8.83
CA LYS A 79 13.26 -0.60 -10.03
C LYS A 79 11.80 -0.14 -10.04
N ARG A 80 10.84 -1.02 -9.77
CA ARG A 80 9.41 -0.67 -9.74
C ARG A 80 9.08 0.30 -8.60
N ALA A 81 9.63 0.05 -7.41
CA ALA A 81 9.43 0.92 -6.25
C ALA A 81 9.99 2.33 -6.49
N LYS A 82 11.19 2.43 -7.08
CA LYS A 82 11.80 3.71 -7.46
C LYS A 82 10.92 4.46 -8.47
N ALA A 83 10.42 3.80 -9.51
CA ALA A 83 9.57 4.43 -10.51
C ALA A 83 8.28 5.02 -9.88
N VAL A 84 7.60 4.27 -9.01
CA VAL A 84 6.42 4.77 -8.29
C VAL A 84 6.76 5.99 -7.44
N TRP A 85 7.87 5.94 -6.70
CA TRP A 85 8.33 7.05 -5.86
C TRP A 85 8.64 8.31 -6.68
N GLU A 86 9.40 8.18 -7.77
CA GLU A 86 9.74 9.31 -8.66
C GLU A 86 8.50 9.94 -9.27
N LYS A 87 7.58 9.14 -9.83
CA LYS A 87 6.35 9.65 -10.45
C LYS A 87 5.40 10.28 -9.43
N ARG A 88 5.32 9.73 -8.22
CA ARG A 88 4.54 10.33 -7.12
C ARG A 88 5.11 11.69 -6.72
N ASN A 89 6.43 11.81 -6.62
CA ASN A 89 7.07 13.09 -6.27
C ASN A 89 6.87 14.12 -7.36
N ALA A 90 7.05 13.75 -8.64
CA ALA A 90 6.81 14.65 -9.76
C ALA A 90 5.36 15.19 -9.76
N LEU A 91 4.37 14.31 -9.57
CA LEU A 91 2.97 14.73 -9.45
C LEU A 91 2.75 15.65 -8.24
N ARG A 92 3.34 15.33 -7.08
CA ARG A 92 3.22 16.14 -5.87
C ARG A 92 3.84 17.53 -6.07
N GLU A 93 5.02 17.60 -6.67
CA GLU A 93 5.72 18.84 -6.95
C GLU A 93 4.89 19.73 -7.88
N GLU A 94 4.30 19.16 -8.93
CA GLU A 94 3.41 19.90 -9.83
C GLU A 94 2.17 20.44 -9.13
N VAL A 95 1.52 19.62 -8.28
CA VAL A 95 0.34 20.04 -7.51
C VAL A 95 0.68 21.16 -6.51
N LEU A 96 1.90 21.22 -6.01
CA LEU A 96 2.38 22.24 -5.07
C LEU A 96 2.99 23.47 -5.76
N ALA A 97 3.15 23.44 -7.08
CA ALA A 97 3.71 24.55 -7.84
C ALA A 97 2.76 25.77 -7.84
N SER A 98 3.33 26.96 -7.99
CA SER A 98 2.56 28.19 -8.15
C SER A 98 1.94 28.23 -9.55
N GLY A 99 0.62 28.28 -9.63
CA GLY A 99 -0.13 28.25 -10.88
C GLY A 99 -0.53 26.82 -11.27
N THR A 100 -1.78 26.63 -11.66
CA THR A 100 -2.33 25.32 -11.98
C THR A 100 -2.15 25.01 -13.46
N ASP A 101 -1.31 24.01 -13.77
CA ASP A 101 -1.23 23.39 -15.11
C ASP A 101 -1.99 22.05 -15.09
N GLU A 102 -3.31 22.12 -15.32
CA GLU A 102 -4.17 20.93 -15.30
C GLU A 102 -3.74 19.86 -16.32
N PRO A 103 -3.43 20.19 -17.59
CA PRO A 103 -2.92 19.20 -18.55
C PRO A 103 -1.69 18.45 -18.05
N LYS A 104 -0.73 19.15 -17.44
CA LYS A 104 0.48 18.54 -16.90
C LYS A 104 0.21 17.67 -15.68
N ILE A 105 -0.66 18.11 -14.76
CA ILE A 105 -1.10 17.30 -13.62
C ILE A 105 -1.74 15.98 -14.10
N ARG A 106 -2.64 16.04 -15.09
CA ARG A 106 -3.28 14.84 -15.65
C ARG A 106 -2.27 13.91 -16.31
N SER A 107 -1.29 14.46 -17.04
CA SER A 107 -0.21 13.68 -17.64
C SER A 107 0.61 12.94 -16.58
N LEU A 108 1.08 13.64 -15.54
CA LEU A 108 1.87 13.07 -14.45
C LEU A 108 1.07 12.02 -13.64
N ALA A 109 -0.23 12.25 -13.46
CA ALA A 109 -1.11 11.26 -12.85
C ALA A 109 -1.20 9.98 -13.69
N GLY A 110 -1.34 10.09 -15.01
CA GLY A 110 -1.32 8.94 -15.92
C GLY A 110 -0.01 8.14 -15.83
N GLU A 111 1.13 8.82 -15.77
CA GLU A 111 2.44 8.17 -15.59
C GLU A 111 2.56 7.44 -14.24
N LEU A 112 2.05 8.05 -13.16
CA LEU A 112 2.01 7.40 -11.85
C LEU A 112 1.14 6.15 -11.88
N THR A 113 -0.05 6.21 -12.48
CA THR A 113 -0.95 5.06 -12.61
C THR A 113 -0.28 3.92 -13.37
N GLN A 114 0.45 4.21 -14.46
CA GLN A 114 1.20 3.20 -15.19
C GLN A 114 2.29 2.55 -14.33
N ALA A 115 3.05 3.35 -13.57
CA ALA A 115 4.08 2.82 -12.66
C ALA A 115 3.48 1.91 -11.57
N VAL A 116 2.31 2.28 -11.04
CA VAL A 116 1.56 1.47 -10.06
C VAL A 116 1.05 0.17 -10.69
N ALA A 117 0.52 0.22 -11.93
CA ALA A 117 0.05 -0.95 -12.65
C ALA A 117 1.19 -1.96 -12.87
N ASP A 118 2.35 -1.50 -13.34
CA ASP A 118 3.54 -2.32 -13.51
C ASP A 118 3.99 -2.98 -12.19
N ALA A 119 3.96 -2.22 -11.09
CA ALA A 119 4.29 -2.73 -9.76
C ALA A 119 3.28 -3.80 -9.29
N ALA A 120 1.99 -3.62 -9.58
CA ALA A 120 0.95 -4.60 -9.26
C ALA A 120 1.12 -5.91 -10.04
N VAL A 121 1.56 -5.83 -11.31
CA VAL A 121 1.91 -7.03 -12.10
C VAL A 121 3.05 -7.80 -11.45
N LEU A 122 4.14 -7.12 -11.05
CA LEU A 122 5.25 -7.77 -10.32
C LEU A 122 4.78 -8.39 -9.01
N ALA A 123 3.99 -7.67 -8.22
CA ALA A 123 3.43 -8.17 -6.97
C ALA A 123 2.56 -9.43 -7.18
N SER A 124 1.85 -9.54 -8.30
CA SER A 124 1.11 -10.75 -8.65
C SER A 124 2.04 -11.93 -8.91
N LYS A 125 3.15 -11.74 -9.64
CA LYS A 125 4.13 -12.79 -9.91
C LYS A 125 4.76 -13.31 -8.61
N LEU A 126 5.24 -12.38 -7.76
CA LEU A 126 5.81 -12.72 -6.46
C LEU A 126 4.82 -13.47 -5.58
N ARG A 127 3.53 -13.10 -5.59
CA ARG A 127 2.49 -13.85 -4.88
C ARG A 127 2.38 -15.28 -5.39
N ASP A 128 2.38 -15.49 -6.70
CA ASP A 128 2.26 -16.82 -7.30
C ASP A 128 3.47 -17.71 -6.98
N GLU A 129 4.66 -17.11 -6.82
CA GLU A 129 5.88 -17.82 -6.37
C GLU A 129 5.89 -18.09 -4.85
N ILE A 130 5.33 -17.20 -4.03
CA ILE A 130 5.32 -17.32 -2.56
C ILE A 130 4.17 -18.21 -2.07
N ALA A 131 3.01 -18.19 -2.72
CA ALA A 131 1.82 -18.91 -2.26
C ALA A 131 2.07 -20.42 -2.01
N PRO A 132 2.82 -21.15 -2.85
CA PRO A 132 3.14 -22.56 -2.59
C PRO A 132 4.01 -22.82 -1.35
N VAL A 133 4.68 -21.80 -0.80
CA VAL A 133 5.49 -21.91 0.42
C VAL A 133 4.60 -21.95 1.67
N LEU A 134 3.40 -21.39 1.58
CA LEU A 134 2.44 -21.28 2.68
C LEU A 134 1.54 -22.52 2.74
N SER A 135 1.17 -22.95 3.95
CA SER A 135 0.13 -23.97 4.14
C SER A 135 -1.25 -23.46 3.71
N ASP A 136 -2.19 -24.38 3.54
CA ASP A 136 -3.57 -24.05 3.16
C ASP A 136 -4.23 -23.15 4.20
N GLU A 137 -4.00 -23.42 5.49
CA GLU A 137 -4.48 -22.63 6.61
C GLU A 137 -3.87 -21.22 6.60
N GLN A 138 -2.56 -21.10 6.36
CA GLN A 138 -1.88 -19.80 6.27
C GLN A 138 -2.42 -18.99 5.08
N ARG A 139 -2.71 -19.62 3.94
CA ARG A 139 -3.31 -18.93 2.77
C ARG A 139 -4.73 -18.45 3.04
N GLU A 140 -5.55 -19.22 3.74
CA GLU A 140 -6.89 -18.75 4.14
C GLU A 140 -6.82 -17.66 5.21
N LEU A 141 -5.86 -17.70 6.14
CA LEU A 141 -5.63 -16.63 7.11
C LEU A 141 -5.29 -15.29 6.43
N VAL A 142 -4.40 -15.34 5.44
CA VAL A 142 -4.08 -14.22 4.56
C VAL A 142 -5.32 -13.66 3.91
N LYS A 143 -6.12 -14.53 3.28
CA LYS A 143 -7.33 -14.12 2.55
C LYS A 143 -8.35 -13.47 3.47
N LYS A 144 -8.53 -14.01 4.68
CA LYS A 144 -9.42 -13.44 5.70
C LYS A 144 -8.99 -12.02 6.07
N HIS A 145 -7.70 -11.82 6.37
CA HIS A 145 -7.18 -10.49 6.71
C HIS A 145 -7.35 -9.48 5.57
N LEU A 146 -7.17 -9.91 4.32
CA LEU A 146 -7.42 -9.04 3.16
C LEU A 146 -8.89 -8.63 3.07
N ALA A 147 -9.81 -9.57 3.22
CA ALA A 147 -11.25 -9.28 3.21
C ALA A 147 -11.65 -8.31 4.34
N GLU A 148 -11.03 -8.42 5.51
CA GLU A 148 -11.26 -7.49 6.64
C GLU A 148 -10.72 -6.08 6.35
N CYS A 149 -9.54 -5.96 5.75
CA CYS A 149 -8.99 -4.68 5.30
C CYS A 149 -9.89 -4.04 4.23
N ASP A 150 -10.31 -4.80 3.21
CA ASP A 150 -11.19 -4.33 2.14
C ASP A 150 -12.55 -3.90 2.70
N GLY A 151 -13.14 -4.70 3.59
CA GLY A 151 -14.39 -4.37 4.26
C GLY A 151 -14.30 -3.13 5.14
N ALA A 152 -13.16 -2.87 5.78
CA ALA A 152 -12.94 -1.64 6.54
C ALA A 152 -12.87 -0.41 5.64
N VAL A 153 -12.22 -0.52 4.47
CA VAL A 153 -12.15 0.55 3.47
C VAL A 153 -13.54 0.80 2.86
N ALA A 154 -14.29 -0.24 2.50
CA ALA A 154 -15.64 -0.12 1.97
C ALA A 154 -16.57 0.62 2.96
N LYS A 155 -16.60 0.19 4.22
CA LYS A 155 -17.38 0.85 5.29
C LYS A 155 -16.99 2.31 5.51
N PHE A 156 -15.72 2.66 5.30
CA PHE A 156 -15.28 4.04 5.40
C PHE A 156 -15.90 4.89 4.29
N PHE A 157 -15.84 4.44 3.03
CA PHE A 157 -16.42 5.17 1.92
C PHE A 157 -17.95 5.21 1.95
N GLU A 158 -18.62 4.13 2.36
CA GLU A 158 -20.07 4.11 2.57
C GLU A 158 -20.53 5.21 3.52
N LYS A 159 -19.79 5.44 4.62
CA LYS A 159 -20.08 6.51 5.58
C LYS A 159 -19.73 7.89 5.03
N ALA A 160 -18.56 8.04 4.41
CA ALA A 160 -18.07 9.32 3.90
C ALA A 160 -18.92 9.91 2.76
N VAL A 161 -19.73 9.09 2.08
CA VAL A 161 -20.64 9.53 1.01
C VAL A 161 -22.06 9.84 1.55
N GLN A 162 -22.41 9.40 2.76
CA GLN A 162 -23.71 9.64 3.39
C GLN A 162 -23.75 10.89 4.29
N GLU A 163 -22.58 11.42 4.65
CA GLU A 163 -22.38 12.70 5.38
C GLU A 163 -22.26 13.87 4.40
#